data_AF-A0A410X0L6-F1
#
_entry.id   AF-A0A410X0L6-F1
#
_cell.length_a   1.000
_cell.length_b   1.000
_cell.length_c   1.000
_cell.angle_alpha   90.00
_cell.angle_beta   90.00
_cell.angle_gamma   90.00
#
_symmetry.space_group_name_H-M   'P 1'
#
loop_
_entity.id
_entity.type
_entity.pdbx_description
1 polymer ?
#
loop_
_entity_poly.entity_id
_entity_poly.type
_entity_poly.pdbx_seq_one_letter_code
_entity_poly.pdbx_strand_id
1 'polypeptide(L)'
;MPELNMNESMNIGPEIKLYEGCTKHLKIGTIKLIRQVRSMTKEIRYQFMYCIGRGVVEKDGVKTDFDAEEARYKEIFQLLVVEGLTDDEYEQIDENGLAELDGLLSRFL
;
A
#
# COMPACT_ATOMS: atom_id res chain seq x y z
N MET A 1 -14.88 19.64 24.74
CA MET A 1 -14.69 19.21 23.34
C MET A 1 -13.19 19.21 23.12
N PRO A 2 -12.53 18.07 22.87
CA PRO A 2 -11.10 18.10 22.64
C PRO A 2 -10.84 18.73 21.28
N GLU A 3 -9.96 19.74 21.29
CA GLU A 3 -9.48 20.46 20.13
C GLU A 3 -8.81 19.48 19.16
N LEU A 4 -9.29 19.45 17.91
CA LEU A 4 -8.59 18.81 16.80
C LEU A 4 -7.20 19.45 16.70
N ASN A 5 -6.18 18.70 17.10
CA ASN A 5 -4.79 19.13 17.08
C ASN A 5 -4.43 19.56 15.64
N MET A 6 -4.25 20.87 15.43
CA MET A 6 -3.82 21.47 14.16
C MET A 6 -2.52 20.88 13.58
N ASN A 7 -1.79 20.06 14.36
CA ASN A 7 -0.58 19.37 13.95
C ASN A 7 -0.78 18.16 13.01
N GLU A 8 -1.99 17.61 12.85
CA GLU A 8 -2.22 16.48 11.93
C GLU A 8 -2.23 16.91 10.45
N SER A 9 -2.44 18.20 10.18
CA SER A 9 -2.46 18.77 8.83
C SER A 9 -1.09 18.85 8.13
N MET A 10 0.02 18.68 8.87
CA MET A 10 1.37 18.90 8.33
C MET A 10 2.03 17.67 7.70
N ASN A 11 1.43 16.48 7.80
CA ASN A 11 1.99 15.24 7.25
C ASN A 11 1.10 14.59 6.17
N ILE A 12 0.25 15.39 5.51
CA ILE A 12 -0.63 14.94 4.45
C ILE A 12 0.03 15.25 3.10
N GLY A 13 0.31 14.19 2.34
CA GLY A 13 0.96 14.21 1.05
C GLY A 13 -0.05 14.21 -0.11
N PRO A 14 0.38 13.85 -1.33
CA PRO A 14 -0.49 13.89 -2.49
C PRO A 14 -1.67 12.92 -2.36
N GLU A 15 -2.76 13.26 -3.04
CA GLU A 15 -3.93 12.40 -3.19
C GLU A 15 -3.66 11.30 -4.23
N ILE A 16 -4.21 10.12 -3.98
CA ILE A 16 -4.31 9.01 -4.93
C ILE A 16 -5.78 8.63 -5.09
N LYS A 17 -6.19 8.34 -6.33
CA LYS A 17 -7.53 7.83 -6.64
C LYS A 17 -7.45 6.33 -6.83
N LEU A 18 -8.24 5.59 -6.06
CA LEU A 18 -8.23 4.12 -6.06
C LEU A 18 -9.36 3.52 -6.91
N TYR A 19 -10.51 4.17 -6.91
CA TYR A 19 -11.65 3.87 -7.78
C TYR A 19 -12.59 5.08 -7.81
N GLU A 20 -13.70 4.98 -8.54
CA GLU A 20 -14.70 6.04 -8.57
C GLU A 20 -15.31 6.28 -7.17
N GLY A 21 -15.13 7.49 -6.62
CA GLY A 21 -15.63 7.85 -5.30
C GLY A 21 -14.68 7.55 -4.14
N CYS A 22 -13.50 6.95 -4.40
CA CYS A 22 -12.48 6.72 -3.38
C CYS A 22 -11.16 7.41 -3.73
N THR A 23 -10.94 8.54 -3.06
CA THR A 23 -9.67 9.27 -3.07
C THR A 23 -9.07 9.19 -1.67
N LYS A 24 -7.80 8.82 -1.61
CA LYS A 24 -7.05 8.68 -0.37
C LYS A 24 -5.87 9.62 -0.34
N HIS A 25 -5.49 10.06 0.85
CA HIS A 25 -4.31 10.86 1.06
C HIS A 25 -3.14 10.00 1.51
N LEU A 26 -1.96 10.32 1.00
CA LEU A 26 -0.72 9.69 1.44
C LEU A 26 -0.15 10.39 2.67
N LYS A 27 0.54 9.65 3.52
CA LYS A 27 1.34 10.22 4.61
C LYS A 27 2.65 10.75 4.03
N ILE A 28 3.01 11.98 4.37
CA ILE A 28 4.36 12.50 4.11
C ILE A 28 5.32 11.67 4.96
N GLY A 29 6.22 10.95 4.27
CA GLY A 29 7.14 10.03 4.92
C GLY A 29 8.16 10.76 5.78
N THR A 30 8.13 10.50 7.08
CA THR A 30 9.33 10.73 7.91
C THR A 30 10.42 9.75 7.51
N ILE A 31 11.69 10.05 7.79
CA ILE A 31 12.82 9.12 7.56
C ILE A 31 12.55 7.75 8.20
N LYS A 32 11.86 7.72 9.34
CA LYS A 32 11.46 6.48 10.02
C LYS A 32 10.47 5.66 9.17
N LEU A 33 9.43 6.30 8.63
CA LEU A 33 8.45 5.63 7.77
C LEU A 33 9.11 5.07 6.51
N ILE A 34 9.97 5.86 5.86
CA ILE A 34 10.71 5.43 4.67
C ILE A 34 11.58 4.20 4.97
N ARG A 35 12.30 4.19 6.10
CA ARG A 35 13.11 3.03 6.51
C ARG A 35 12.26 1.80 6.80
N GLN A 36 11.10 1.97 7.42
CA GLN A 36 10.18 0.87 7.70
C GLN A 36 9.65 0.26 6.42
N VAL A 37 9.14 1.10 5.49
CA VAL A 37 8.64 0.65 4.18
C VAL A 37 9.75 -0.05 3.40
N ARG A 38 10.96 0.52 3.32
CA ARG A 38 12.12 -0.11 2.67
C ARG A 38 12.50 -1.45 3.29
N SER A 39 12.33 -1.62 4.60
CA SER A 39 12.59 -2.90 5.26
C SER A 39 11.55 -3.95 4.89
N MET A 40 10.27 -3.55 4.79
CA MET A 40 9.17 -4.46 4.44
C MET A 40 9.22 -4.86 2.95
N THR A 41 9.63 -3.96 2.06
CA THR A 41 9.71 -4.22 0.62
C THR A 41 10.94 -5.02 0.21
N LYS A 42 12.00 -5.07 1.02
CA LYS A 42 13.25 -5.81 0.72
C LYS A 42 13.05 -7.29 0.40
N GLU A 43 12.04 -7.90 0.99
CA GLU A 43 11.76 -9.32 0.82
C GLU A 43 10.69 -9.61 -0.24
N ILE A 44 10.06 -8.56 -0.78
CA ILE A 44 9.03 -8.69 -1.80
C ILE A 44 9.70 -8.85 -3.16
N ARG A 45 9.32 -9.90 -3.90
CA ARG A 45 9.99 -10.28 -5.15
C ARG A 45 9.20 -9.88 -6.38
N TYR A 46 7.89 -9.77 -6.25
CA TYR A 46 6.97 -9.48 -7.34
C TYR A 46 6.23 -8.18 -7.08
N GLN A 47 5.87 -7.48 -8.15
CA GLN A 47 5.04 -6.27 -8.06
C GLN A 47 3.66 -6.58 -7.48
N PHE A 48 3.03 -5.59 -6.83
CA PHE A 48 1.76 -5.79 -6.16
C PHE A 48 0.70 -6.30 -7.14
N MET A 49 0.58 -5.67 -8.32
CA MET A 49 -0.38 -6.09 -9.34
C MET A 49 -0.20 -7.55 -9.79
N TYR A 50 1.01 -8.08 -9.68
CA TYR A 50 1.30 -9.46 -10.04
C TYR A 50 0.90 -10.45 -8.95
N CYS A 51 0.91 -10.04 -7.68
CA CYS A 51 0.60 -10.92 -6.55
C CYS A 51 -0.90 -11.14 -6.33
N ILE A 52 -1.73 -10.15 -6.68
CA ILE A 52 -3.14 -10.11 -6.26
C ILE A 52 -3.91 -11.35 -6.70
N GLY A 53 -4.57 -12.00 -5.74
CA GLY A 53 -5.53 -13.09 -5.96
C GLY A 53 -4.93 -14.36 -6.56
N ARG A 54 -3.60 -14.51 -6.58
CA ARG A 54 -2.92 -15.66 -7.18
C ARG A 54 -2.85 -16.88 -6.29
N GLY A 55 -3.01 -16.73 -4.97
CA GLY A 55 -2.84 -17.84 -4.07
C GLY A 55 -1.39 -18.30 -3.96
N VAL A 56 -1.24 -19.55 -3.55
CA VAL A 56 0.05 -20.22 -3.48
C VAL A 56 0.29 -21.00 -4.76
N VAL A 57 1.40 -20.70 -5.46
CA VAL A 57 1.76 -21.35 -6.72
C VAL A 57 3.04 -22.15 -6.52
N GLU A 58 3.03 -23.40 -6.98
CA GLU A 58 4.22 -24.23 -7.05
C GLU A 58 4.64 -24.41 -8.52
N LYS A 59 5.89 -24.05 -8.83
CA LYS A 59 6.46 -24.22 -10.16
C LYS A 59 7.90 -24.72 -10.04
N ASP A 60 8.23 -25.77 -10.79
CA ASP A 60 9.57 -26.38 -10.80
C ASP A 60 10.09 -26.74 -9.38
N GLY A 61 9.19 -27.16 -8.49
CA GLY A 61 9.49 -27.49 -7.09
C GLY A 61 9.72 -26.28 -6.18
N VAL A 62 9.54 -25.06 -6.69
CA VAL A 62 9.58 -23.82 -5.92
C VAL A 62 8.16 -23.38 -5.59
N LYS A 63 7.86 -23.29 -4.30
CA LYS A 63 6.59 -22.78 -3.78
C LYS A 63 6.70 -21.28 -3.52
N THR A 64 5.89 -20.50 -4.22
CA THR A 64 5.75 -19.04 -4.02
C THR A 64 4.38 -18.78 -3.41
N ASP A 65 4.38 -18.07 -2.29
CA ASP A 65 3.17 -17.67 -1.57
C ASP A 65 2.84 -16.22 -1.94
N PHE A 66 1.98 -16.03 -2.94
CA PHE A 66 1.59 -14.68 -3.36
C PHE A 66 0.62 -14.04 -2.37
N ASP A 67 -0.14 -14.81 -1.61
CA ASP A 67 -1.04 -14.31 -0.57
C ASP A 67 -0.23 -13.64 0.55
N ALA A 68 0.90 -14.23 0.93
CA ALA A 68 1.81 -13.64 1.89
C ALA A 68 2.47 -12.35 1.36
N GLU A 69 2.78 -12.28 0.07
CA GLU A 69 3.30 -11.04 -0.55
C GLU A 69 2.21 -9.96 -0.63
N GLU A 70 0.99 -10.32 -1.02
CA GLU A 70 -0.17 -9.41 -1.05
C GLU A 70 -0.48 -8.85 0.35
N ALA A 71 -0.46 -9.69 1.38
CA ALA A 71 -0.68 -9.28 2.76
C ALA A 71 0.37 -8.24 3.22
N ARG A 72 1.65 -8.44 2.88
CA ARG A 72 2.70 -7.46 3.16
C ARG A 72 2.44 -6.13 2.45
N TYR A 73 1.97 -6.16 1.21
CA TYR A 73 1.59 -4.94 0.49
C TYR A 73 0.43 -4.22 1.18
N LYS A 74 -0.61 -4.94 1.62
CA LYS A 74 -1.72 -4.36 2.40
C LYS A 74 -1.23 -3.67 3.66
N GLU A 75 -0.32 -4.29 4.43
CA GLU A 75 0.29 -3.67 5.60
C GLU A 75 1.05 -2.38 5.25
N ILE A 76 1.82 -2.40 4.16
CA ILE A 76 2.55 -1.22 3.71
C ILE A 76 1.58 -0.09 3.31
N PHE A 77 0.49 -0.40 2.61
CA PHE A 77 -0.51 0.61 2.23
C PHE A 77 -1.24 1.18 3.44
N GLN A 78 -1.55 0.37 4.46
CA GLN A 78 -2.09 0.88 5.72
C GLN A 78 -1.14 1.88 6.41
N LEU A 79 0.17 1.66 6.30
CA LEU A 79 1.16 2.59 6.83
C LEU A 79 1.23 3.87 6.00
N LEU A 80 1.10 3.79 4.67
CA LEU A 80 1.30 4.91 3.76
C LEU A 80 0.05 5.76 3.53
N VAL A 81 -1.15 5.22 3.69
CA VAL A 81 -2.41 5.96 3.54
C VAL A 81 -2.84 6.54 4.90
N VAL A 82 -3.25 7.81 4.93
CA VAL A 82 -3.59 8.56 6.17
C VAL A 82 -4.59 7.80 7.02
N GLU A 83 -5.67 7.33 6.42
CA GLU A 83 -6.76 6.58 7.09
C GLU A 83 -6.64 5.06 6.90
N GLY A 84 -5.55 4.61 6.28
CA GLY A 84 -5.44 3.24 5.79
C GLY A 84 -6.41 2.93 4.65
N LEU A 85 -6.57 1.63 4.39
CA LEU A 85 -7.43 1.08 3.37
C LEU A 85 -8.23 -0.04 4.00
N THR A 86 -9.57 0.05 3.95
CA THR A 86 -10.43 -1.02 4.45
C THR A 86 -10.49 -2.19 3.46
N ASP A 87 -10.94 -3.36 3.92
CA ASP A 87 -11.09 -4.53 3.05
C ASP A 87 -12.08 -4.25 1.91
N ASP A 88 -13.21 -3.59 2.20
CA ASP A 88 -14.20 -3.19 1.18
C ASP A 88 -13.64 -2.21 0.15
N GLU A 89 -12.80 -1.26 0.60
CA GLU A 89 -12.14 -0.32 -0.32
C GLU A 89 -11.08 -1.03 -1.16
N TYR A 90 -10.38 -2.00 -0.58
CA TYR A 90 -9.37 -2.80 -1.26
C TYR A 90 -9.99 -3.64 -2.38
N GLU A 91 -11.12 -4.30 -2.14
CA GLU A 91 -11.81 -5.13 -3.13
C GLU A 91 -12.38 -4.34 -4.31
N GLN A 92 -12.59 -3.02 -4.13
CA GLN A 92 -13.13 -2.13 -5.16
C GLN A 92 -12.07 -1.42 -6.01
N ILE A 93 -10.78 -1.62 -5.71
CA ILE A 93 -9.70 -0.94 -6.45
C ILE A 93 -9.76 -1.31 -7.92
N ASP A 94 -9.85 -0.30 -8.79
CA ASP A 94 -9.84 -0.50 -10.23
C ASP A 94 -8.41 -0.60 -10.79
N GLU A 95 -8.27 -0.93 -12.08
CA GLU A 95 -6.95 -1.09 -12.73
C GLU A 95 -6.06 0.16 -12.59
N ASN A 96 -6.64 1.37 -12.57
CA ASN A 96 -5.87 2.60 -12.39
C ASN A 96 -5.40 2.74 -10.94
N GLY A 97 -6.26 2.42 -9.97
CA GLY A 97 -5.91 2.42 -8.56
C GLY A 97 -4.81 1.41 -8.24
N LEU A 98 -4.84 0.23 -8.86
CA LEU A 98 -3.76 -0.76 -8.76
C LEU A 98 -2.43 -0.19 -9.28
N ALA A 99 -2.45 0.46 -10.44
CA ALA A 99 -1.26 1.09 -11.02
C ALA A 99 -0.71 2.23 -10.13
N GLU A 100 -1.58 3.05 -9.54
CA GLU A 100 -1.18 4.09 -8.58
C GLU A 100 -0.50 3.49 -7.34
N LEU A 101 -1.06 2.41 -6.77
CA LEU A 101 -0.49 1.72 -5.62
C LEU A 101 0.86 1.05 -5.92
N ASP A 102 1.02 0.46 -7.10
CA ASP A 102 2.29 -0.15 -7.52
C ASP A 102 3.36 0.93 -7.77
N GLY A 103 2.96 2.04 -8.41
CA GLY A 103 3.79 3.22 -8.62
C GLY A 103 4.19 3.91 -7.32
N LEU A 104 3.32 3.89 -6.30
CA LEU A 104 3.55 4.48 -5.00
C LEU A 104 4.86 4.00 -4.37
N LEU A 105 5.07 2.69 -4.34
CA LEU A 105 6.21 2.09 -3.64
C LEU A 105 7.54 2.40 -4.32
N SER A 106 7.50 2.61 -5.63
CA SER A 106 8.64 3.13 -6.40
C SER A 106 9.03 4.55 -6.01
N ARG A 107 8.13 5.34 -5.41
CA ARG A 107 8.43 6.69 -4.89
C ARG A 107 9.07 6.67 -3.50
N PHE A 108 8.96 5.56 -2.76
CA PHE A 108 9.53 5.38 -1.41
C PHE A 108 10.85 4.57 -1.40
N LEU A 109 11.08 3.76 -2.42
CA LEU A 109 12.30 2.96 -2.63
C LEU A 109 13.40 3.79 -3.29
#